data_AF-A0A352RTW5-F1
#
_entry.id   AF-A0A352RTW5-F1
#
_cell.length_a   1.000
_cell.length_b   1.000
_cell.length_c   1.000
_cell.angle_alpha   90.00
_cell.angle_beta   90.00
_cell.angle_gamma   90.00
#
_symmetry.space_group_name_H-M   'P 1'
#
loop_
_entity.id
_entity.type
_entity.pdbx_description
1 polymer ?
#
loop_
_entity_poly.entity_id
_entity_poly.type
_entity_poly.pdbx_seq_one_letter_code
_entity_poly.pdbx_strand_id
1 'polypeptide(L)' 'EATEMIRKLVEGQEAVVRTARSLFPAIDAAGDEPSADLLTQRMQTHEKTAWMLRSLLA' A
#
# COMPACT_ATOMS: atom_id res chain seq x y z
N GLU A 1 17.76 11.12 -12.71
CA GLU A 1 16.51 11.56 -13.36
C GLU A 1 15.32 11.51 -12.42
N ALA A 2 14.44 12.50 -12.50
CA ALA A 2 13.22 12.58 -11.70
C ALA A 2 12.30 11.35 -11.89
N THR A 3 12.27 10.80 -13.11
CA THR A 3 11.52 9.58 -13.43
C THR A 3 11.94 8.38 -12.58
N GLU A 4 13.23 8.25 -12.26
CA GLU A 4 13.74 7.18 -11.40
C GLU A 4 13.31 7.37 -9.94
N MET A 5 13.24 8.61 -9.47
CA MET A 5 12.69 8.90 -8.13
C MET A 5 11.21 8.52 -8.05
N ILE A 6 10.43 8.80 -9.10
CA ILE A 6 9.02 8.42 -9.16
C ILE A 6 8.86 6.89 -9.17
N ARG A 7 9.69 6.14 -9.90
CA ARG A 7 9.67 4.66 -9.86
C ARG A 7 9.92 4.12 -8.45
N LYS A 8 10.91 4.65 -7.74
CA LYS A 8 11.19 4.26 -6.35
C LYS A 8 10.02 4.59 -5.41
N LEU A 9 9.34 5.71 -5.62
CA LEU A 9 8.15 6.06 -4.85
C LEU A 9 7.00 5.07 -5.13
N VAL A 10 6.74 4.72 -6.39
CA VAL A 10 5.74 3.69 -6.74
C VAL A 10 6.04 2.37 -6.02
N GLU A 11 7.28 1.90 -6.11
CA GLU A 11 7.69 0.65 -5.45
C GLU A 11 7.50 0.72 -3.93
N GLY A 12 7.84 1.85 -3.31
CA GLY A 12 7.63 2.09 -1.89
C GLY A 12 6.16 2.02 -1.47
N GLN A 13 5.25 2.65 -2.24
CA GLN A 13 3.81 2.57 -1.98
C GLN A 13 3.31 1.13 -2.08
N GLU A 14 3.71 0.39 -3.12
CA GLU A 14 3.30 -0.99 -3.33
C GLU A 14 3.88 -1.95 -2.28
N ALA A 15 5.08 -1.67 -1.76
CA ALA A 15 5.66 -2.42 -0.66
C ALA A 15 4.83 -2.31 0.64
N VAL A 16 4.31 -1.12 0.95
CA VAL A 16 3.41 -0.94 2.11
C VAL A 16 2.13 -1.74 1.92
N VAL A 17 1.54 -1.72 0.72
CA VAL A 17 0.32 -2.49 0.40
C VAL A 17 0.55 -3.99 0.55
N ARG A 18 1.65 -4.53 0.02
CA ARG A 18 2.01 -5.95 0.18
C ARG A 18 2.18 -6.33 1.65
N THR A 19 2.85 -5.48 2.42
CA THR A 19 3.08 -5.71 3.85
C THR A 19 1.76 -5.72 4.61
N ALA A 20 0.90 -4.72 4.38
CA ALA A 20 -0.43 -4.66 4.99
C ALA A 20 -1.26 -5.92 4.65
N ARG A 21 -1.27 -6.34 3.38
CA ARG A 21 -1.98 -7.55 2.95
C ARG A 21 -1.47 -8.82 3.63
N SER A 22 -0.16 -8.92 3.90
CA SER A 22 0.43 -10.08 4.57
C SER A 22 0.05 -10.21 6.05
N LEU A 23 -0.46 -9.14 6.68
CA LEU A 23 -0.84 -9.13 8.09
C LEU A 23 -2.29 -9.61 8.32
N PHE A 24 -3.15 -9.58 7.30
CA PHE A 24 -4.56 -9.98 7.43
C PHE A 24 -4.75 -11.39 8.02
N PRO A 25 -4.00 -12.44 7.61
CA PRO A 25 -4.16 -13.76 8.21
C PRO A 25 -3.92 -13.78 9.74
N ALA A 26 -2.98 -12.97 10.23
CA ALA A 26 -2.69 -12.88 11.66
C ALA A 26 -3.77 -12.08 12.41
N ILE A 27 -4.27 -11.02 11.79
CA ILE A 27 -5.35 -10.18 12.34
C ILE A 27 -6.67 -10.95 12.39
N ASP A 28 -6.99 -11.69 11.32
CA ASP A 28 -8.18 -12.54 11.24
C ASP A 28 -8.13 -13.65 12.30
N ALA A 29 -6.96 -14.27 12.51
CA ALA A 29 -6.77 -15.28 13.55
C ALA A 29 -6.92 -14.71 14.98
N ALA A 30 -6.60 -13.43 15.18
CA ALA A 30 -6.76 -12.74 16.45
C ALA A 30 -8.17 -12.16 16.67
N GLY A 31 -9.01 -12.11 15.63
CA GLY A 31 -10.32 -11.45 15.68
C GLY A 31 -10.23 -9.93 15.88
N ASP A 32 -9.15 -9.30 15.42
CA ASP A 32 -8.88 -7.87 15.63
C ASP A 32 -9.46 -7.02 14.48
N GLU A 33 -10.78 -6.84 14.50
CA GLU A 33 -11.51 -6.04 13.50
C GLU A 33 -11.00 -4.59 13.36
N PRO A 34 -10.68 -3.85 14.45
CA PRO A 34 -10.13 -2.50 14.33
C PRO A 34 -8.81 -2.45 13.57
N SER A 35 -7.90 -3.40 13.78
CA SER A 35 -6.65 -3.48 13.02
C SER A 35 -6.89 -3.80 11.55
N ALA A 36 -7.87 -4.67 11.24
CA ALA A 36 -8.24 -4.98 9.86
C ALA A 36 -8.77 -3.74 9.10
N ASP A 37 -9.64 -2.95 9.74
CA ASP A 37 -10.16 -1.72 9.13
C ASP A 37 -9.05 -0.68 8.92
N LEU A 38 -8.17 -0.49 9.91
CA LEU A 38 -7.03 0.43 9.80
C LEU A 38 -6.11 0.06 8.63
N LEU A 39 -5.80 -1.24 8.46
CA LEU A 39 -4.99 -1.69 7.33
C LEU A 39 -5.71 -1.50 5.99
N THR A 40 -7.01 -1.72 5.95
CA THR A 40 -7.84 -1.50 4.75
C THR A 40 -7.76 -0.05 4.29
N GLN A 41 -7.99 0.91 5.19
CA GLN A 41 -7.90 2.34 4.88
C GLN A 41 -6.49 2.75 4.44
N ARG A 42 -5.46 2.20 5.09
CA ARG A 42 -4.06 2.47 4.73
C ARG A 42 -3.74 1.94 3.33
N MET A 43 -4.18 0.72 3.01
CA MET A 43 -3.99 0.14 1.67
C MET A 43 -4.66 1.01 0.59
N GLN A 44 -5.90 1.45 0.78
CA GLN A 44 -6.59 2.31 -0.19
C GLN A 44 -5.80 3.59 -0.50
N THR A 45 -5.23 4.23 0.52
CA THR A 45 -4.42 5.45 0.35
C THR A 45 -3.15 5.18 -0.45
N HIS A 46 -2.42 4.10 -0.12
CA HIS A 46 -1.18 3.75 -0.80
C HIS A 46 -1.41 3.24 -2.23
N GLU A 47 -2.47 2.47 -2.47
CA GLU A 47 -2.86 2.01 -3.82
C GLU A 47 -3.25 3.20 -4.72
N LYS A 48 -4.03 4.15 -4.19
CA LYS A 48 -4.39 5.38 -4.92
C LYS A 48 -3.15 6.21 -5.25
N THR A 49 -2.22 6.33 -4.31
CA THR A 49 -0.98 7.09 -4.51
C THR A 49 -0.08 6.41 -5.55
N ALA A 50 0.09 5.08 -5.47
CA ALA A 50 0.84 4.31 -6.46
C ALA A 50 0.25 4.49 -7.87
N TRP A 51 -1.08 4.45 -8.00
CA TRP A 51 -1.77 4.68 -9.27
C TRP A 51 -1.50 6.08 -9.84
N MET A 52 -1.62 7.13 -9.01
CA MET A 52 -1.32 8.51 -9.42
C MET A 52 0.16 8.68 -9.85
N LEU A 53 1.10 8.05 -9.13
CA LEU A 53 2.51 8.11 -9.50
C LEU A 53 2.79 7.35 -10.80
N ARG A 54 2.13 6.20 -11.03
CA ARG A 54 2.22 5.46 -12.29
C ARG A 54 1.72 6.31 -13.47
N SER A 55 0.72 7.17 -13.30
CA SER A 55 0.26 8.06 -14.38
C SER A 55 1.26 9.17 -14.73
N LEU A 56 2.25 9.47 -13.88
CA LEU A 56 3.32 10.45 -14.15
C LEU A 56 4.52 9.83 -14.89
N LEU A 57 4.55 8.51 -15.05
CA LEU A 57 5.58 7.76 -15.76
C LEU A 57 5.17 7.41 -17.20
N ALA A 58 3.96 7.80 -17.60
CA ALA A 58 3.40 7.60 -18.94
C ALA A 58 4.05 8.50 -19.99
#